data_AF-A0A1X7I4K2-F1
#
_entry.id   AF-A0A1X7I4K2-F1
#
_cell.length_a   1.000
_cell.length_b   1.000
_cell.length_c   1.000
_cell.angle_alpha   90.00
_cell.angle_beta   90.00
_cell.angle_gamma   90.00
#
_symmetry.space_group_name_H-M   'P 1'
#
loop_
_entity.id
_entity.type
_entity.pdbx_description
1 polymer ?
#
loop_
_entity_poly.entity_id
_entity_poly.type
_entity_poly.pdbx_seq_one_letter_code
_entity_poly.pdbx_strand_id
1 'polypeptide(L)'
;MKKLTKETITFIESSRLTEKYSKLLEKHSVVNTMSAHDVEEVEKLIIKNGYPNSKYLSDENYYLLEQSDISEFKLSTKGGLVEFILTVKRHNISFAGNFGFIVYMAGQGAMFKKPSFSSYEELEEILVEGFGIYEDIKKGLSKSQA
;
A
#
# COMPACT_ATOMS: atom_id res chain seq x y z
N MET A 1 11.39 16.85 -8.21
CA MET A 1 11.05 15.95 -7.08
C MET A 1 12.14 16.04 -6.03
N LYS A 2 11.79 16.20 -4.74
CA LYS A 2 12.80 16.16 -3.66
C LYS A 2 13.25 14.71 -3.46
N LYS A 3 14.56 14.51 -3.33
CA LYS A 3 15.15 13.20 -3.00
C LYS A 3 14.74 12.82 -1.57
N LEU A 4 14.49 11.53 -1.32
CA LEU A 4 14.26 11.03 0.04
C LEU A 4 15.49 11.30 0.91
N THR A 5 15.26 11.63 2.19
CA THR A 5 16.34 11.78 3.17
C THR A 5 16.98 10.43 3.46
N LYS A 6 18.21 10.43 4.00
CA LYS A 6 18.90 9.18 4.37
C LYS A 6 18.10 8.42 5.42
N GLU A 7 17.55 9.13 6.39
CA GLU A 7 16.69 8.61 7.45
C GLU A 7 15.43 7.95 6.88
N THR A 8 14.81 8.57 5.87
CA THR A 8 13.64 8.00 5.19
C THR A 8 13.99 6.72 4.45
N ILE A 9 15.12 6.68 3.74
CA ILE A 9 15.58 5.48 3.02
C ILE A 9 15.87 4.35 4.01
N THR A 10 16.63 4.62 5.07
CA THR A 10 16.93 3.63 6.12
C THR A 10 15.65 3.11 6.78
N PHE A 11 14.67 3.98 7.03
CA PHE A 11 13.37 3.56 7.55
C PHE A 11 12.65 2.59 6.58
N ILE A 12 12.55 2.96 5.29
CA ILE A 12 11.93 2.11 4.26
C ILE A 12 12.60 0.74 4.19
N GLU A 13 13.93 0.69 4.20
CA GLU A 13 14.69 -0.55 4.19
C GLU A 13 14.41 -1.40 5.45
N SER A 14 14.43 -0.78 6.63
CA SER A 14 14.18 -1.47 7.90
C SER A 14 12.75 -2.01 8.02
N SER A 15 11.78 -1.37 7.36
CA SER A 15 10.39 -1.83 7.31
C SER A 15 10.19 -3.06 6.41
N ARG A 16 11.21 -3.43 5.63
CA ARG A 16 11.17 -4.50 4.61
C ARG A 16 10.10 -4.28 3.53
N LEU A 17 9.63 -3.05 3.35
CA LEU A 17 8.66 -2.68 2.31
C LEU A 17 9.10 -3.20 0.95
N THR A 18 10.35 -2.93 0.54
CA THR A 18 10.86 -3.37 -0.76
C THR A 18 10.83 -4.88 -0.93
N GLU A 19 11.34 -5.64 0.04
CA GLU A 19 11.41 -7.10 -0.06
C GLU A 19 10.00 -7.71 -0.16
N LYS A 20 9.08 -7.27 0.72
CA LYS A 20 7.74 -7.82 0.77
C LYS A 20 6.89 -7.41 -0.44
N TYR A 21 7.04 -6.17 -0.90
CA TYR A 21 6.31 -5.70 -2.07
C TYR A 21 6.78 -6.39 -3.35
N SER A 22 8.08 -6.68 -3.49
CA SER A 22 8.59 -7.48 -4.62
C SER A 22 7.98 -8.89 -4.63
N LYS A 23 7.91 -9.56 -3.48
CA LYS A 23 7.27 -10.89 -3.36
C LYS A 23 5.78 -10.85 -3.71
N LEU A 24 5.08 -9.82 -3.23
CA LEU A 24 3.67 -9.59 -3.55
C LEU A 24 3.48 -9.43 -5.07
N LEU A 25 4.35 -8.67 -5.75
CA LEU A 25 4.30 -8.49 -7.20
C LEU A 25 4.62 -9.77 -7.99
N GLU A 26 5.58 -10.56 -7.52
CA GLU A 26 5.94 -11.86 -8.13
C GLU A 26 4.78 -12.84 -8.07
N LYS A 27 4.02 -12.83 -6.97
CA LYS A 27 2.85 -13.69 -6.79
C LYS A 27 1.62 -13.21 -7.57
N HIS A 28 1.38 -11.91 -7.58
CA HIS A 28 0.11 -11.32 -8.05
C HIS A 28 0.28 -10.45 -9.30
N SER A 29 0.70 -11.07 -10.40
CA SER A 29 0.80 -10.42 -11.72
C SER A 29 -0.02 -11.18 -12.75
N VAL A 30 -1.32 -10.90 -12.83
CA VAL A 30 -2.23 -11.52 -13.81
C VAL A 30 -2.33 -10.71 -15.09
N VAL A 31 -2.50 -11.42 -16.22
CA VAL A 31 -2.65 -10.83 -17.56
C VAL A 31 -4.08 -10.33 -17.79
N ASN A 32 -5.08 -11.07 -17.32
CA ASN A 32 -6.49 -10.73 -17.46
C ASN A 32 -7.02 -10.22 -16.13
N THR A 33 -7.28 -8.91 -16.02
CA THR A 33 -7.72 -8.29 -14.77
C THR A 33 -9.24 -8.18 -14.68
N MET A 34 -9.77 -8.21 -13.46
CA MET A 34 -11.17 -7.89 -13.16
C MET A 34 -11.35 -6.36 -13.15
N SER A 35 -11.33 -5.78 -14.35
CA SER A 35 -11.39 -4.33 -14.53
C SER A 35 -12.67 -3.68 -14.00
N ALA A 36 -13.80 -4.37 -14.15
CA ALA A 36 -15.08 -4.02 -13.54
C ALA A 36 -15.31 -4.93 -12.32
N HIS A 37 -15.23 -4.35 -11.14
CA HIS A 37 -15.51 -5.01 -9.86
C HIS A 37 -16.47 -4.14 -9.04
N ASP A 38 -17.16 -4.76 -8.10
CA ASP A 38 -18.12 -4.11 -7.21
C ASP A 38 -17.39 -3.45 -6.04
N VAL A 39 -17.69 -2.17 -5.81
CA VAL A 39 -17.11 -1.39 -4.71
C VAL A 39 -17.52 -1.95 -3.34
N GLU A 40 -18.76 -2.42 -3.20
CA GLU A 40 -19.28 -2.97 -1.93
C GLU A 40 -18.57 -4.29 -1.59
N GLU A 41 -18.27 -5.12 -2.59
CA GLU A 41 -17.53 -6.36 -2.37
C GLU A 41 -16.08 -6.09 -1.95
N VAL A 42 -15.43 -5.11 -2.57
CA VAL A 42 -14.09 -4.68 -2.13
C VAL A 42 -14.12 -4.14 -0.69
N GLU A 43 -15.12 -3.33 -0.35
CA GLU A 43 -15.27 -2.80 1.01
C GLU A 43 -15.50 -3.91 2.06
N LYS A 44 -16.31 -4.93 1.75
CA LYS A 44 -16.48 -6.11 2.61
C LYS A 44 -15.14 -6.82 2.87
N LEU A 45 -14.32 -6.99 1.84
CA LEU A 45 -13.00 -7.61 1.99
C LEU A 45 -12.06 -6.74 2.84
N ILE A 46 -12.08 -5.43 2.66
CA ILE A 46 -11.28 -4.50 3.46
C ILE A 46 -11.66 -4.58 4.95
N ILE A 47 -12.97 -4.55 5.24
CA ILE A 47 -13.51 -4.64 6.60
C ILE A 47 -13.13 -5.98 7.24
N LYS A 48 -13.34 -7.09 6.52
CA LYS A 48 -12.98 -8.45 6.94
C LYS A 48 -11.50 -8.57 7.31
N ASN A 49 -10.63 -7.83 6.62
CA ASN A 49 -9.18 -7.90 6.77
C ASN A 49 -8.57 -6.79 7.64
N GLY A 50 -9.36 -6.19 8.54
CA GLY A 50 -8.84 -5.40 9.66
C GLY A 50 -8.99 -3.89 9.57
N TYR A 51 -9.70 -3.38 8.56
CA TYR A 51 -9.98 -1.94 8.41
C TYR A 51 -11.49 -1.67 8.45
N PRO A 52 -12.17 -1.90 9.60
CA PRO A 52 -13.63 -1.80 9.70
C PRO A 52 -14.18 -0.38 9.53
N ASN A 53 -13.33 0.64 9.66
CA ASN A 53 -13.68 2.05 9.52
C ASN A 53 -13.29 2.60 8.14
N SER A 54 -13.00 1.73 7.16
CA SER A 54 -12.68 2.17 5.81
C SER A 54 -13.83 2.97 5.20
N LYS A 55 -13.50 3.91 4.32
CA LYS A 55 -14.47 4.72 3.60
C LYS A 55 -14.12 4.78 2.13
N TYR A 56 -15.06 4.42 1.27
CA TYR A 56 -14.91 4.70 -0.15
C TYR A 56 -15.13 6.19 -0.45
N LEU A 57 -14.14 6.82 -1.07
CA LEU A 57 -14.17 8.21 -1.54
C LEU A 57 -14.40 8.19 -3.06
N SER A 58 -15.66 8.28 -3.47
CA SER A 58 -16.07 8.17 -4.88
C SER A 58 -15.40 9.19 -5.79
N ASP A 59 -15.23 10.42 -5.32
CA ASP A 59 -14.65 11.52 -6.08
C ASP A 59 -13.17 11.28 -6.40
N GLU A 60 -12.48 10.50 -5.57
CA GLU A 60 -11.08 10.14 -5.75
C GLU A 60 -10.88 8.71 -6.30
N ASN A 61 -11.91 7.86 -6.29
CA ASN A 61 -11.83 6.42 -6.56
C ASN A 61 -10.81 5.68 -5.67
N TYR A 62 -10.79 6.03 -4.38
CA TYR A 62 -9.96 5.37 -3.36
C TYR A 62 -10.76 4.96 -2.14
N TYR A 63 -10.30 3.93 -1.46
CA TYR A 63 -10.72 3.61 -0.09
C TYR A 63 -9.73 4.26 0.86
N LEU A 64 -10.20 5.16 1.73
CA LEU A 64 -9.44 5.62 2.88
C LEU A 64 -9.50 4.54 3.95
N LEU A 65 -8.34 3.95 4.28
CA LEU A 65 -8.26 2.83 5.21
C LEU A 65 -7.92 3.28 6.62
N GLU A 66 -6.96 4.19 6.75
CA GLU A 66 -6.52 4.76 8.02
C GLU A 66 -5.96 6.16 7.81
N GLN A 67 -6.19 7.05 8.78
CA GLN A 67 -5.63 8.40 8.79
C GLN A 67 -5.27 8.81 10.22
N SER A 68 -4.09 9.40 10.38
CA SER A 68 -3.57 9.96 11.62
C SER A 68 -2.73 11.21 11.31
N ASP A 69 -2.22 11.86 12.36
CA ASP A 69 -1.28 12.99 12.21
C ASP A 69 0.05 12.58 11.54
N ILE A 70 0.37 11.29 11.56
CA ILE A 70 1.67 10.75 11.12
C ILE A 70 1.55 10.06 9.76
N SER A 71 0.43 9.40 9.48
CA SER A 71 0.25 8.60 8.28
C SER A 71 -1.16 8.65 7.72
N GLU A 72 -1.25 8.48 6.41
CA GLU A 72 -2.50 8.23 5.69
C GLU A 72 -2.31 7.03 4.78
N PHE A 73 -3.20 6.05 4.90
CA PHE A 73 -3.18 4.82 4.11
C PHE A 73 -4.47 4.69 3.31
N LYS A 74 -4.30 4.60 1.99
CA LYS A 74 -5.39 4.51 1.01
C LYS A 74 -5.17 3.31 0.08
N LEU A 75 -6.26 2.86 -0.53
CA LEU A 75 -6.27 1.78 -1.50
C LEU A 75 -6.99 2.23 -2.78
N SER A 76 -6.50 1.82 -3.94
CA SER A 76 -7.28 1.79 -5.19
C SER A 76 -7.33 0.38 -5.74
N THR A 77 -8.43 0.01 -6.37
CA THR A 77 -8.59 -1.25 -7.10
C THR A 77 -8.87 -1.04 -8.59
N LYS A 78 -8.75 0.20 -9.07
CA LYS A 78 -9.16 0.62 -10.42
C LYS A 78 -8.53 -0.22 -11.52
N GLY A 79 -9.36 -0.71 -12.45
CA GLY A 79 -8.90 -1.51 -13.59
C GLY A 79 -8.37 -2.89 -13.22
N GLY A 80 -8.70 -3.40 -12.02
CA GLY A 80 -8.20 -4.66 -11.51
C GLY A 80 -6.73 -4.59 -11.08
N LEU A 81 -6.21 -3.39 -10.83
CA LEU A 81 -4.89 -3.12 -10.27
C LEU A 81 -5.04 -2.68 -8.83
N VAL A 82 -4.21 -3.18 -7.92
CA VAL A 82 -4.23 -2.78 -6.51
C VAL A 82 -3.12 -1.76 -6.24
N GLU A 83 -3.51 -0.57 -5.80
CA GLU A 83 -2.61 0.50 -5.39
C GLU A 83 -2.71 0.74 -3.90
N PHE A 84 -1.69 0.30 -3.16
CA PHE A 84 -1.49 0.68 -1.75
C PHE A 84 -0.78 2.03 -1.71
N ILE A 85 -1.50 3.08 -1.34
CA ILE A 85 -1.03 4.47 -1.31
C ILE A 85 -0.77 4.86 0.14
N LEU A 86 0.45 5.29 0.42
CA LEU A 86 0.88 5.63 1.77
C LEU A 86 1.53 7.01 1.77
N THR A 87 1.07 7.85 2.69
CA THR A 87 1.75 9.08 3.09
C THR A 87 2.24 8.90 4.51
N VAL A 88 3.51 9.25 4.77
CA VAL A 88 4.10 9.31 6.11
C VAL A 88 4.76 10.69 6.28
N LYS A 89 4.47 11.34 7.40
CA LYS A 89 5.06 12.61 7.83
C LYS A 89 5.39 12.52 9.32
N ARG A 90 6.67 12.27 9.64
CA ARG A 90 7.12 12.12 11.01
C ARG A 90 8.53 12.67 11.20
N HIS A 91 8.67 13.84 11.80
CA HIS A 91 9.97 14.49 12.06
C HIS A 91 10.93 14.40 10.84
N ASN A 92 11.86 13.44 10.85
CA ASN A 92 12.89 13.24 9.83
C ASN A 92 12.53 12.21 8.73
N ILE A 93 11.38 11.55 8.85
CA ILE A 93 10.85 10.58 7.88
C ILE A 93 9.67 11.23 7.15
N SER A 94 9.79 11.37 5.84
CA SER A 94 8.70 11.91 5.02
C SER A 94 8.72 11.29 3.62
N PHE A 95 7.63 10.63 3.25
CA PHE A 95 7.42 10.11 1.91
C PHE A 95 5.93 9.98 1.60
N ALA A 96 5.59 9.98 0.31
CA ALA A 96 4.23 9.78 -0.15
C ALA A 96 4.22 9.08 -1.52
N GLY A 97 3.26 8.20 -1.74
CA GLY A 97 3.02 7.55 -3.01
C GLY A 97 2.49 6.14 -2.86
N ASN A 98 2.25 5.47 -3.99
CA ASN A 98 1.99 4.03 -3.94
C ASN A 98 3.27 3.26 -3.57
N PHE A 99 3.13 2.04 -3.06
CA PHE A 99 4.26 1.22 -2.64
C PHE A 99 5.32 1.06 -3.74
N GLY A 100 4.92 0.84 -5.00
CA GLY A 100 5.86 0.77 -6.12
C GLY A 100 6.67 2.06 -6.34
N PHE A 101 6.04 3.23 -6.20
CA PHE A 101 6.73 4.51 -6.26
C PHE A 101 7.70 4.70 -5.09
N ILE A 102 7.29 4.31 -3.88
CA ILE A 102 8.13 4.44 -2.68
C ILE A 102 9.39 3.55 -2.82
N VAL A 103 9.22 2.31 -3.27
CA VAL A 103 10.33 1.38 -3.54
C VAL A 103 11.27 1.92 -4.61
N TYR A 104 10.72 2.47 -5.70
CA TYR A 104 11.52 3.12 -6.75
C TYR A 104 12.34 4.30 -6.19
N MET A 105 11.71 5.17 -5.41
CA MET A 105 12.36 6.34 -4.80
C MET A 105 13.42 5.98 -3.76
N ALA A 106 13.31 4.81 -3.11
CA ALA A 106 14.32 4.27 -2.21
C ALA A 106 15.56 3.72 -2.94
N GLY A 107 15.60 3.77 -4.28
CA GLY A 107 16.77 3.37 -5.07
C GLY A 107 16.85 1.87 -5.36
N GLN A 108 15.78 1.11 -5.13
CA GLN A 108 15.78 -0.36 -5.25
C GLN A 108 15.20 -0.90 -6.58
N GLY A 109 15.28 -0.12 -7.66
CA GLY A 109 15.07 -0.61 -9.03
C GLY A 109 13.79 -0.15 -9.73
N ALA A 110 13.71 -0.48 -11.03
CA ALA A 110 12.87 0.15 -12.05
C ALA A 110 11.38 -0.28 -12.08
N MET A 111 10.88 -1.01 -11.08
CA MET A 111 9.51 -1.54 -11.15
C MET A 111 8.48 -0.60 -10.54
N PHE A 112 7.93 0.26 -11.40
CA PHE A 112 6.62 0.88 -11.16
C PHE A 112 5.50 -0.13 -11.51
N LYS A 113 5.57 -1.34 -10.93
CA LYS A 113 4.53 -2.36 -11.11
C LYS A 113 3.54 -2.31 -9.95
N LYS A 114 2.32 -2.75 -10.25
CA LYS A 114 1.22 -2.89 -9.31
C LYS A 114 0.73 -4.33 -9.38
N PRO A 115 0.37 -4.94 -8.24
CA PRO A 115 -0.34 -6.21 -8.28
C PRO A 115 -1.66 -6.07 -9.03
N SER A 116 -2.11 -7.17 -9.63
CA SER A 116 -3.37 -7.25 -10.32
C SER A 116 -4.15 -8.49 -9.89
N PHE A 117 -5.47 -8.42 -9.99
CA PHE A 117 -6.38 -9.50 -9.62
C PHE A 117 -7.43 -9.74 -10.71
N SER A 118 -7.88 -10.98 -10.79
CA SER A 118 -8.91 -11.48 -11.71
C SER A 118 -10.14 -12.03 -10.97
N SER A 119 -10.06 -12.17 -9.64
CA SER A 119 -11.18 -12.57 -8.77
C SER A 119 -11.12 -11.87 -7.40
N TYR A 120 -12.19 -11.99 -6.60
CA TYR A 120 -12.23 -11.45 -5.24
C TYR A 120 -11.34 -12.24 -4.27
N GLU A 121 -11.13 -13.52 -4.52
CA GLU A 121 -10.20 -14.36 -3.74
C GLU A 121 -8.76 -13.88 -3.93
N GLU A 122 -8.35 -13.63 -5.19
CA GLU A 122 -7.03 -13.06 -5.47
C GLU A 122 -6.89 -11.65 -4.87
N LEU A 123 -7.95 -10.83 -4.95
CA LEU A 123 -7.96 -9.53 -4.28
C LEU A 123 -7.76 -9.68 -2.77
N GLU A 124 -8.47 -10.58 -2.11
CA GLU A 124 -8.33 -10.83 -0.68
C GLU A 124 -6.89 -11.21 -0.31
N GLU A 125 -6.24 -12.09 -1.09
CA GLU A 125 -4.83 -12.43 -0.86
C GLU A 125 -3.91 -11.20 -0.97
N ILE A 126 -4.10 -10.38 -2.00
CA ILE A 126 -3.33 -9.13 -2.17
C ILE A 126 -3.56 -8.19 -0.99
N LEU A 127 -4.80 -8.05 -0.52
CA LEU A 127 -5.14 -7.20 0.63
C LEU A 127 -4.46 -7.69 1.90
N VAL A 128 -4.53 -8.99 2.22
CA VAL A 128 -3.88 -9.57 3.41
C VAL A 128 -2.37 -9.29 3.40
N GLU A 129 -1.71 -9.51 2.26
CA GLU A 129 -0.27 -9.29 2.14
C GLU A 129 0.08 -7.79 2.20
N GLY A 130 -0.64 -6.93 1.48
CA GLY A 130 -0.40 -5.48 1.45
C GLY A 130 -0.69 -4.80 2.78
N PHE A 131 -1.75 -5.22 3.48
CA PHE A 131 -2.06 -4.76 4.83
C PHE A 131 -1.00 -5.21 5.83
N GLY A 132 -0.49 -6.43 5.71
CA GLY A 132 0.64 -6.91 6.51
C GLY A 132 1.91 -6.07 6.33
N ILE A 133 2.16 -5.55 5.12
CA ILE A 133 3.26 -4.60 4.86
C ILE A 133 3.02 -3.29 5.62
N TYR A 134 1.82 -2.70 5.51
CA TYR A 134 1.49 -1.46 6.22
C TYR A 134 1.60 -1.61 7.74
N GLU A 135 1.14 -2.72 8.31
CA GLU A 135 1.24 -2.96 9.75
C GLU A 135 2.69 -3.07 10.24
N ASP A 136 3.61 -3.59 9.43
CA ASP A 136 5.03 -3.59 9.78
C ASP A 136 5.65 -2.19 9.69
N ILE A 137 5.24 -1.38 8.71
CA ILE A 137 5.61 0.04 8.63
C ILE A 137 5.13 0.77 9.88
N LYS A 138 3.86 0.59 10.27
CA LYS A 138 3.28 1.18 11.50
C LYS A 138 4.08 0.81 12.74
N LYS A 139 4.43 -0.46 12.94
CA LYS A 139 5.29 -0.89 14.05
C LYS A 139 6.63 -0.16 14.03
N GLY A 140 7.23 0.04 12.86
CA GLY A 140 8.46 0.82 12.69
C GLY A 140 8.29 2.28 13.12
N LEU A 141 7.17 2.91 12.75
CA LEU A 141 6.84 4.29 13.15
C LEU A 141 6.61 4.42 14.66
N SER A 142 6.03 3.41 15.32
CA SER A 142 5.84 3.46 16.78
C SER A 142 7.14 3.23 17.56
N LYS A 143 8.06 2.40 17.05
CA LYS A 143 9.31 2.06 17.75
C LYS A 143 10.34 3.19 17.83
N SER A 144 10.30 4.17 16.93
CA SER A 144 11.23 5.32 17.02
C SER A 144 10.75 6.41 18.00
N GLN A 145 9.97 6.04 19.02
CA GLN A 145 9.58 6.90 20.15
C GLN A 145 10.51 6.72 21.37
N ALA A 146 11.55 5.89 21.28
CA ALA A 146 12.54 5.66 22.34
C ALA A 146 13.91 6.22 21.96
#